data_AF-A0A523SE35-F1
#
_entry.id   AF-A0A523SE35-F1
#
_cell.length_a   1.000
_cell.length_b   1.000
_cell.length_c   1.000
_cell.angle_alpha   90.00
_cell.angle_beta   90.00
_cell.angle_gamma   90.00
#
_symmetry.space_group_name_H-M   'P 1'
#
loop_
_entity.id
_entity.type
_entity.pdbx_description
1 polymer ?
#
loop_
_entity_poly.entity_id
_entity_poly.type
_entity_poly.pdbx_seq_one_letter_code
_entity_poly.pdbx_strand_id
1 'polypeptide(L)'
;MKLGASALAGASSGSSRLVKGCPCYREFGDEKVCLNNDDVLPIISISVDPSFFAESKSPEELLKFKSSRNDMCYLLVFLDETDDKIYCVSQGQRIRINKCDVKSSDVLDALQFVTSTEQSSDGVVCSDCLYKYLIMNTEVFADRLNETERGEIIAAYVKNLAVKMAMDLEETAEEAVLEEGVDPIELVENHIRDLMKQRSEWASRIDDMQKEGASEELIELMEHYKLLARLETVFLFQVITLSQAPDQVVSLGILKFMVEVAGRVVRLNNEIREKSHKVVETDGIPDQVQQLFEIHSDKRKRTEHRFSNLLRALSQIRT
;
A
#
# COMPACT_ATOMS: atom_id res chain seq x y z
N MET A 1 -25.30 11.55 -3.84
CA MET A 1 -25.39 10.83 -2.55
C MET A 1 -23.97 10.43 -2.17
N LYS A 2 -23.50 10.81 -0.97
CA LYS A 2 -22.17 10.48 -0.46
C LYS A 2 -22.27 9.18 0.34
N LEU A 3 -21.60 8.11 -0.11
CA LEU A 3 -21.35 6.91 0.69
C LEU A 3 -19.93 6.44 0.36
N GLY A 4 -18.99 6.87 1.19
CA GLY A 4 -17.67 6.28 1.35
C GLY A 4 -17.45 6.27 2.86
N ALA A 5 -17.84 5.18 3.52
CA ALA A 5 -17.55 5.01 4.94
C ALA A 5 -16.06 4.71 5.05
N SER A 6 -15.30 5.69 5.54
CA SER A 6 -13.90 5.55 5.90
C SER A 6 -13.67 4.24 6.68
N ALA A 7 -12.64 3.47 6.32
CA ALA A 7 -12.15 2.31 7.10
C ALA A 7 -11.91 2.69 8.57
N LEU A 8 -11.69 3.98 8.82
CA LEU A 8 -11.74 4.65 10.11
C LEU A 8 -13.04 5.48 10.18
N ALA A 9 -14.16 4.87 10.54
CA ALA A 9 -15.38 5.63 10.79
C ALA A 9 -15.17 6.49 12.05
N GLY A 10 -14.93 7.80 11.85
CA GLY A 10 -14.85 8.79 12.94
C GLY A 10 -13.46 9.35 13.25
N ALA A 11 -12.70 9.81 12.25
CA ALA A 11 -11.43 10.53 12.49
C ALA A 11 -11.60 12.06 12.71
N SER A 12 -12.75 12.49 13.24
CA SER A 12 -12.96 13.85 13.72
C SER A 12 -13.41 13.78 15.17
N SER A 13 -12.48 14.10 16.07
CA SER A 13 -12.54 14.04 17.55
C SER A 13 -12.64 12.65 18.18
N GLY A 14 -11.49 12.03 18.50
CA GLY A 14 -11.34 11.03 19.57
C GLY A 14 -12.06 9.68 19.41
N SER A 15 -11.28 8.60 19.41
CA SER A 15 -11.68 7.21 19.66
C SER A 15 -12.55 6.51 18.59
N SER A 16 -11.97 6.10 17.46
CA SER A 16 -12.50 4.94 16.74
C SER A 16 -11.91 3.66 17.34
N ARG A 17 -12.50 3.17 18.43
CA ARG A 17 -12.08 1.94 19.12
C ARG A 17 -12.48 0.66 18.39
N LEU A 18 -13.16 0.77 17.25
CA LEU A 18 -13.70 -0.37 16.54
C LEU A 18 -13.17 -0.38 15.12
N VAL A 19 -12.69 -1.54 14.72
CA VAL A 19 -12.03 -1.76 13.43
C VAL A 19 -12.79 -2.83 12.66
N LYS A 20 -13.03 -2.55 11.37
CA LYS A 20 -13.51 -3.52 10.39
C LYS A 20 -12.37 -4.42 9.94
N GLY A 21 -12.53 -5.73 10.11
CA GLY A 21 -11.51 -6.74 9.83
C GLY A 21 -10.97 -7.35 11.13
N CYS A 22 -10.75 -8.67 11.12
CA CYS A 22 -10.23 -9.42 12.26
C CYS A 22 -9.01 -10.22 11.82
N PRO A 23 -7.83 -10.09 12.45
CA PRO A 23 -6.63 -10.79 11.99
C PRO A 23 -6.72 -12.32 12.11
N CYS A 24 -7.66 -12.83 12.91
CA CYS A 24 -7.89 -14.26 13.08
C CYS A 24 -8.88 -14.84 12.05
N TYR A 25 -9.51 -14.03 11.21
CA TYR A 25 -10.46 -14.51 10.21
C TYR A 25 -9.74 -15.07 8.98
N ARG A 26 -10.12 -16.28 8.53
CA ARG A 26 -9.65 -16.91 7.28
C ARG A 26 -10.80 -17.47 6.45
N GLU A 27 -10.62 -17.44 5.14
CA GLU A 27 -11.48 -18.12 4.18
C GLU A 27 -10.66 -19.17 3.41
N PHE A 28 -11.16 -20.40 3.36
CA PHE A 28 -10.58 -21.53 2.64
C PHE A 28 -11.64 -22.09 1.69
N GLY A 29 -11.75 -21.50 0.50
CA GLY A 29 -12.86 -21.81 -0.42
C GLY A 29 -14.20 -21.39 0.19
N ASP A 30 -15.12 -22.34 0.38
CA ASP A 30 -16.43 -22.08 0.99
C ASP A 30 -16.40 -22.09 2.52
N GLU A 31 -15.30 -22.53 3.15
CA GLU A 31 -15.18 -22.62 4.59
C GLU A 31 -14.60 -21.35 5.20
N LYS A 32 -15.26 -20.87 6.27
CA LYS A 32 -14.84 -19.67 7.01
C LYS A 32 -14.45 -20.07 8.42
N VAL A 33 -13.26 -19.70 8.84
CA VAL A 33 -12.71 -20.12 10.14
C VAL A 33 -12.12 -18.94 10.90
N CYS A 34 -12.20 -19.02 12.23
CA CYS A 34 -11.50 -18.16 13.17
C CYS A 34 -10.31 -18.94 13.73
N LEU A 35 -9.13 -18.32 13.70
CA LEU A 35 -7.86 -18.85 14.19
C LEU A 35 -7.44 -18.26 15.55
N ASN A 36 -8.39 -17.73 16.32
CA ASN A 36 -8.07 -17.08 17.58
C ASN A 36 -7.47 -18.08 18.56
N ASN A 37 -6.39 -17.69 19.25
CA ASN A 37 -5.68 -18.51 20.23
C ASN A 37 -5.17 -19.86 19.65
N ASP A 38 -4.88 -19.89 18.35
CA ASP A 38 -4.44 -21.08 17.59
C ASP A 38 -5.49 -22.20 17.51
N ASP A 39 -6.73 -21.91 17.91
CA ASP A 39 -7.86 -22.80 17.75
C ASP A 39 -8.46 -22.59 16.35
N VAL A 40 -8.87 -23.68 15.68
CA VAL A 40 -9.58 -23.59 14.39
C VAL A 40 -11.07 -23.76 14.64
N LEU A 41 -11.80 -22.64 14.56
CA LEU A 41 -13.23 -22.60 14.83
C LEU A 41 -14.00 -22.24 13.54
N PRO A 42 -14.87 -23.13 13.03
CA PRO A 42 -15.78 -22.78 11.95
C PRO A 42 -16.70 -21.65 12.38
N ILE A 43 -16.89 -20.66 11.50
CA ILE A 43 -17.69 -19.48 11.79
C ILE A 43 -18.58 -19.08 10.62
N ILE A 44 -19.66 -18.39 10.94
CA ILE A 44 -20.53 -17.68 10.03
C ILE A 44 -20.22 -16.19 10.20
N SER A 45 -19.61 -15.60 9.18
CA SER A 45 -19.28 -14.18 9.16
C SER A 45 -20.49 -13.34 8.71
N ILE A 46 -20.79 -12.28 9.44
CA ILE A 46 -21.67 -11.21 8.98
C ILE A 46 -20.94 -9.88 9.05
N SER A 47 -21.11 -9.03 8.05
CA SER A 47 -20.57 -7.67 8.08
C SER A 47 -21.53 -6.77 8.85
N VAL A 48 -21.05 -6.19 9.95
CA VAL A 48 -21.84 -5.28 10.81
C VAL A 48 -21.20 -3.89 10.79
N ASP A 49 -22.03 -2.85 10.73
CA ASP A 49 -21.53 -1.48 10.79
C ASP A 49 -21.03 -1.14 12.22
N PRO A 50 -19.80 -0.63 12.38
CA PRO A 50 -19.24 -0.25 13.68
C PRO A 50 -20.09 0.77 14.45
N SER A 51 -20.86 1.61 13.75
CA SER A 51 -21.75 2.60 14.39
C SER A 51 -22.80 1.96 15.30
N PHE A 52 -23.15 0.69 15.05
CA PHE A 52 -24.04 -0.08 15.93
C PHE A 52 -23.49 -0.22 17.37
N PHE A 53 -22.17 -0.10 17.54
CA PHE A 53 -21.49 -0.26 18.81
C PHE A 53 -20.83 1.04 19.30
N ALA A 54 -21.16 2.19 18.70
CA ALA A 54 -20.49 3.48 18.93
C ALA A 54 -20.49 3.95 20.40
N GLU A 55 -21.45 3.47 21.21
CA GLU A 55 -21.54 3.81 22.64
C GLU A 55 -20.61 2.96 23.53
N SER A 56 -20.03 1.88 23.00
CA SER A 56 -19.18 0.96 23.76
C SER A 56 -17.78 1.54 23.94
N LYS A 57 -17.43 1.84 25.19
CA LYS A 57 -16.15 2.42 25.59
C LYS A 57 -15.28 1.44 26.35
N SER A 58 -15.75 0.23 26.64
CA SER A 58 -14.96 -0.77 27.36
C SER A 58 -15.25 -2.18 26.87
N PRO A 59 -14.32 -3.12 27.05
CA PRO A 59 -14.56 -4.54 26.79
C PRO A 59 -15.80 -5.07 27.53
N GLU A 60 -16.06 -4.60 28.76
CA GLU A 60 -17.22 -5.01 29.55
C GLU A 60 -18.55 -4.58 28.94
N GLU A 61 -18.58 -3.40 28.31
CA GLU A 61 -19.78 -2.92 27.61
C GLU A 61 -20.04 -3.71 26.32
N LEU A 62 -18.99 -4.17 25.64
CA LEU A 62 -19.11 -5.02 24.45
C LEU A 62 -19.70 -6.40 24.74
N LEU A 63 -19.53 -6.93 25.96
CA LEU A 63 -20.14 -8.19 26.37
C LEU A 63 -21.67 -8.16 26.27
N LYS A 64 -22.30 -6.98 26.35
CA LYS A 64 -23.75 -6.81 26.15
C LYS A 64 -24.20 -7.14 24.73
N PHE A 65 -23.28 -7.03 23.77
CA PHE A 65 -23.53 -7.30 22.36
C PHE A 65 -22.94 -8.63 21.89
N LYS A 66 -22.45 -9.45 22.82
CA LYS A 66 -21.95 -10.79 22.52
C LYS A 66 -23.05 -11.63 21.85
N SER A 67 -22.68 -12.33 20.79
CA SER A 67 -23.57 -13.28 20.14
C SER A 67 -23.94 -14.43 21.09
N SER A 68 -25.21 -14.84 21.08
CA SER A 68 -25.66 -16.06 21.75
C SER A 68 -25.13 -17.33 21.10
N ARG A 69 -24.66 -17.23 19.84
CA ARG A 69 -24.04 -18.31 19.09
C ARG A 69 -22.53 -18.15 19.02
N ASN A 70 -21.81 -19.23 19.35
CA ASN A 70 -20.33 -19.26 19.37
C ASN A 70 -19.72 -19.25 17.96
N ASP A 71 -20.48 -19.62 16.93
CA ASP A 71 -20.03 -19.65 15.53
C ASP A 71 -20.23 -18.31 14.80
N MET A 72 -20.80 -17.28 15.45
CA MET A 72 -21.02 -16.00 14.78
C MET A 72 -19.81 -15.06 14.89
N CYS A 73 -19.41 -14.48 13.76
CA CYS A 73 -18.34 -13.50 13.67
C CYS A 73 -18.85 -12.21 13.03
N TYR A 74 -18.71 -11.08 13.73
CA TYR A 74 -19.11 -9.75 13.21
C TYR A 74 -18.03 -9.09 12.36
N LEU A 75 -16.86 -9.74 12.20
CA LEU A 75 -15.67 -9.17 11.56
C LEU A 75 -15.26 -7.80 12.13
N LEU A 76 -15.51 -7.61 13.43
CA LEU A 76 -15.17 -6.40 14.17
C LEU A 76 -14.27 -6.75 15.36
N VAL A 77 -13.21 -5.95 15.51
CA VAL A 77 -12.35 -5.97 16.68
C VAL A 77 -12.42 -4.63 17.39
N PHE A 78 -12.39 -4.69 18.72
CA PHE A 78 -12.28 -3.52 19.58
C PHE A 78 -10.83 -3.35 20.01
N LEU A 79 -10.32 -2.13 19.90
CA LEU A 79 -9.01 -1.71 20.34
C LEU A 79 -9.17 -1.02 21.70
N ASP A 80 -8.73 -1.70 22.75
CA ASP A 80 -8.67 -1.09 24.08
C ASP A 80 -7.34 -0.35 24.23
N GLU A 81 -7.43 0.96 24.44
CA GLU A 81 -6.30 1.87 24.63
C GLU A 81 -5.77 1.83 26.07
N THR A 82 -6.56 1.32 27.02
CA THR A 82 -6.20 1.32 28.44
C THR A 82 -5.30 0.15 28.81
N ASP A 83 -5.57 -1.02 28.22
CA ASP A 83 -4.81 -2.24 28.46
C ASP A 83 -3.92 -2.65 27.27
N ASP A 84 -3.96 -1.85 26.20
CA ASP A 84 -3.27 -2.02 24.91
C ASP A 84 -3.53 -3.39 24.28
N LYS A 85 -4.78 -3.86 24.31
CA LYS A 85 -5.17 -5.17 23.80
C LYS A 85 -6.41 -5.07 22.93
N ILE A 86 -6.56 -6.07 22.07
CA ILE A 86 -7.72 -6.14 21.20
C ILE A 86 -8.68 -7.26 21.60
N TYR A 87 -9.96 -7.01 21.36
CA TYR A 87 -11.06 -7.90 21.73
C TYR A 87 -11.96 -8.17 20.53
N CYS A 88 -12.36 -9.43 20.38
CA CYS A 88 -13.40 -9.83 19.43
C CYS A 88 -14.75 -9.27 19.88
N VAL A 89 -15.42 -8.47 19.04
CA VAL A 89 -16.72 -7.89 19.39
C VAL A 89 -17.81 -8.97 19.49
N SER A 90 -17.79 -9.97 18.62
CA SER A 90 -18.86 -10.98 18.60
C SER A 90 -18.79 -11.96 19.78
N GLN A 91 -17.60 -12.21 20.33
CA GLN A 91 -17.39 -13.19 21.39
C GLN A 91 -16.97 -12.58 22.73
N GLY A 92 -16.56 -11.30 22.74
CA GLY A 92 -16.00 -10.62 23.92
C GLY A 92 -14.67 -11.22 24.38
N GLN A 93 -14.00 -11.99 23.53
CA GLN A 93 -12.77 -12.67 23.85
C GLN A 93 -11.57 -11.83 23.42
N ARG A 94 -10.50 -11.87 24.22
CA ARG A 94 -9.22 -11.30 23.84
C ARG A 94 -8.66 -12.02 22.62
N ILE A 95 -8.12 -11.27 21.67
CA ILE A 95 -7.49 -11.87 20.50
C ILE A 95 -6.06 -12.26 20.83
N ARG A 96 -5.73 -13.50 20.48
CA ARG A 96 -4.42 -14.10 20.61
C ARG A 96 -4.03 -14.76 19.31
N ILE A 97 -2.77 -14.62 18.96
CA ILE A 97 -2.14 -15.32 17.83
C ILE A 97 -0.89 -15.98 18.39
N ASN A 98 -0.66 -17.27 18.13
CA ASN A 98 0.45 -18.05 18.67
C ASN A 98 0.56 -18.00 20.21
N LYS A 99 -0.58 -17.98 20.89
CA LYS A 99 -0.76 -17.77 22.35
C LYS A 99 -0.26 -16.44 22.89
N CYS A 100 0.10 -15.52 22.01
CA CYS A 100 0.51 -14.17 22.36
C CYS A 100 -0.67 -13.22 22.18
N ASP A 101 -0.78 -12.27 23.10
CA ASP A 101 -1.80 -11.25 23.01
C ASP A 101 -1.44 -10.21 21.94
N VAL A 102 -2.40 -9.88 21.09
CA VAL A 102 -2.21 -8.85 20.04
C VAL A 102 -2.48 -7.47 20.63
N LYS A 103 -1.56 -6.53 20.43
CA LYS A 103 -1.69 -5.17 20.97
C LYS A 103 -2.53 -4.27 20.08
N SER A 104 -3.17 -3.28 20.71
CA SER A 104 -3.95 -2.26 20.00
C SER A 104 -3.05 -1.40 19.12
N SER A 105 -1.86 -1.04 19.59
CA SER A 105 -0.86 -0.31 18.80
C SER A 105 -0.48 -1.04 17.51
N ASP A 106 -0.21 -2.34 17.59
CA ASP A 106 0.27 -3.14 16.46
C ASP A 106 -0.82 -3.27 15.39
N VAL A 107 -2.08 -3.38 15.81
CA VAL A 107 -3.22 -3.38 14.88
C VAL A 107 -3.42 -2.01 14.24
N LEU A 108 -3.26 -0.91 14.97
CA LEU A 108 -3.34 0.43 14.38
C LEU A 108 -2.26 0.66 13.33
N ASP A 109 -1.03 0.24 13.61
CA ASP A 109 0.08 0.31 12.65
C ASP A 109 -0.19 -0.57 11.43
N ALA A 110 -0.66 -1.80 11.66
CA ALA A 110 -1.06 -2.72 10.60
C ALA A 110 -2.20 -2.15 9.74
N LEU A 111 -3.20 -1.52 10.35
CA LEU A 111 -4.32 -0.89 9.63
C LEU A 111 -3.85 0.29 8.81
N GLN A 112 -3.04 1.17 9.39
CA GLN A 112 -2.49 2.32 8.69
C GLN A 112 -1.66 1.87 7.49
N PHE A 113 -0.94 0.77 7.63
CA PHE A 113 -0.19 0.15 6.58
C PHE A 113 -1.10 -0.46 5.50
N VAL A 114 -2.01 -1.38 5.87
CA VAL A 114 -2.88 -2.08 4.91
C VAL A 114 -3.79 -1.11 4.16
N THR A 115 -4.37 -0.12 4.85
CA THR A 115 -5.22 0.91 4.21
C THR A 115 -4.45 1.87 3.29
N SER A 116 -3.14 2.03 3.49
CA SER A 116 -2.29 2.78 2.57
C SER A 116 -1.89 1.99 1.31
N THR A 117 -2.04 0.65 1.35
CA THR A 117 -1.63 -0.28 0.29
C THR A 117 -2.80 -0.94 -0.44
N GLU A 118 -4.01 -0.98 0.13
CA GLU A 118 -5.20 -1.54 -0.49
C GLU A 118 -6.30 -0.47 -0.52
N GLN A 119 -6.74 -0.06 -1.72
CA GLN A 119 -7.94 0.77 -1.88
C GLN A 119 -9.17 -0.14 -1.82
N SER A 120 -9.52 -0.67 -0.65
CA SER A 120 -10.82 -1.34 -0.51
C SER A 120 -11.93 -0.30 -0.55
N SER A 121 -12.76 -0.36 -1.61
CA SER A 121 -13.89 0.54 -1.87
C SER A 121 -14.95 0.51 -0.75
N ASP A 122 -14.98 -0.56 0.05
CA ASP A 122 -15.94 -0.79 1.14
C ASP A 122 -15.39 -0.49 2.55
N GLY A 123 -14.12 -0.08 2.68
CA GLY A 123 -13.50 0.20 3.97
C GLY A 123 -13.34 -1.03 4.88
N VAL A 124 -13.44 -2.24 4.33
CA VAL A 124 -13.15 -3.51 5.00
C VAL A 124 -11.67 -3.81 4.78
N VAL A 125 -10.90 -3.96 5.86
CA VAL A 125 -9.48 -4.31 5.78
C VAL A 125 -9.34 -5.81 5.57
N CYS A 126 -8.50 -6.22 4.61
CA CYS A 126 -8.20 -7.63 4.36
C CYS A 126 -7.62 -8.28 5.62
N SER A 127 -8.33 -9.27 6.15
CA SER A 127 -7.98 -9.97 7.39
C SER A 127 -6.67 -10.75 7.28
N ASP A 128 -6.32 -11.18 6.08
CA ASP A 128 -5.05 -11.85 5.78
C ASP A 128 -3.87 -10.88 5.72
N CYS A 129 -4.07 -9.69 5.14
CA CYS A 129 -3.05 -8.64 5.13
C CYS A 129 -2.74 -8.17 6.55
N LEU A 130 -3.78 -7.99 7.38
CA LEU A 130 -3.63 -7.62 8.79
C LEU A 130 -2.86 -8.69 9.57
N TYR A 131 -3.19 -9.97 9.38
CA TYR A 131 -2.46 -11.07 10.03
C TYR A 131 -1.00 -11.14 9.61
N LYS A 132 -0.72 -11.09 8.30
CA LYS A 132 0.65 -11.17 7.78
C LYS A 132 1.51 -10.03 8.33
N TYR A 133 0.96 -8.81 8.39
CA TYR A 133 1.67 -7.68 8.98
C TYR A 133 2.00 -7.91 10.46
N LEU A 134 1.01 -8.34 11.26
CA LEU A 134 1.20 -8.59 12.68
C LEU A 134 2.28 -9.64 12.91
N ILE A 135 2.27 -10.73 12.14
CA ILE A 135 3.31 -11.77 12.21
C ILE A 135 4.70 -11.24 11.82
N MET A 136 4.79 -10.33 10.85
CA MET A 136 6.06 -9.83 10.31
C MET A 136 6.75 -8.77 11.18
N ASN A 137 5.96 -7.86 11.77
CA ASN A 137 6.47 -6.62 12.35
C ASN A 137 6.28 -6.50 13.86
N THR A 138 5.54 -7.39 14.50
CA THR A 138 5.38 -7.33 15.96
C THR A 138 6.55 -8.04 16.64
N GLU A 139 7.25 -7.34 17.56
CA GLU A 139 8.36 -7.90 18.36
C GLU A 139 7.98 -9.22 19.06
N VAL A 140 6.70 -9.38 19.38
CA VAL A 140 6.12 -10.57 20.04
C VAL A 140 6.22 -11.85 19.19
N PHE A 141 6.38 -11.72 17.87
CA PHE A 141 6.56 -12.84 16.94
C PHE A 141 7.99 -12.95 16.38
N ALA A 142 8.87 -11.99 16.70
CA ALA A 142 10.24 -11.92 16.20
C ALA A 142 11.11 -13.12 16.64
N ASP A 143 10.85 -13.69 17.82
CA ASP A 143 11.62 -14.81 18.37
C ASP A 143 11.23 -16.19 17.81
N ARG A 144 10.19 -16.29 16.97
CA ARG A 144 9.61 -17.58 16.56
C ARG A 144 9.70 -17.88 15.07
N LEU A 145 9.94 -16.88 14.24
CA LEU A 145 10.34 -17.10 12.85
C LEU A 145 11.86 -17.11 12.81
N ASN A 146 12.46 -18.11 12.17
CA ASN A 146 13.87 -18.00 11.86
C ASN A 146 14.07 -16.87 10.82
N GLU A 147 15.27 -16.29 10.75
CA GLU A 147 15.55 -15.15 9.85
C GLU A 147 15.17 -15.44 8.39
N THR A 148 15.25 -16.71 7.98
CA THR A 148 14.87 -17.21 6.66
C THR A 148 13.35 -17.14 6.45
N GLU A 149 12.54 -17.68 7.36
CA GLU A 149 11.07 -17.66 7.28
C GLU A 149 10.52 -16.22 7.32
N ARG A 150 11.10 -15.36 8.17
CA ARG A 150 10.77 -13.94 8.20
C ARG A 150 11.14 -13.28 6.87
N GLY A 151 12.30 -13.62 6.31
CA GLY A 151 12.77 -13.18 4.99
C GLY A 151 11.84 -13.61 3.84
N GLU A 152 11.33 -14.84 3.85
CA GLU A 152 10.38 -15.35 2.85
C GLU A 152 9.06 -14.58 2.85
N ILE A 153 8.49 -14.38 4.04
CA ILE A 153 7.22 -13.68 4.19
C ILE A 153 7.38 -12.21 3.79
N ILE A 154 8.47 -11.55 4.22
CA ILE A 154 8.82 -10.19 3.79
C ILE A 154 8.98 -10.13 2.27
N ALA A 155 9.79 -11.01 1.68
CA ALA A 155 10.06 -11.00 0.25
C ALA A 155 8.79 -11.23 -0.58
N ALA A 156 7.96 -12.20 -0.19
CA ALA A 156 6.68 -12.49 -0.86
C ALA A 156 5.70 -11.32 -0.73
N TYR A 157 5.60 -10.72 0.46
CA TYR A 157 4.75 -9.55 0.70
C TYR A 157 5.22 -8.35 -0.15
N VAL A 158 6.51 -8.03 -0.12
CA VAL A 158 7.05 -6.88 -0.85
C VAL A 158 6.99 -7.11 -2.36
N LYS A 159 7.17 -8.34 -2.84
CA LYS A 159 6.96 -8.71 -4.24
C LYS A 159 5.52 -8.44 -4.68
N ASN A 160 4.54 -8.85 -3.89
CA ASN A 160 3.14 -8.56 -4.18
C ASN A 160 2.82 -7.06 -4.14
N LEU A 161 3.37 -6.33 -3.16
CA LEU A 161 3.21 -4.88 -3.08
C LEU A 161 3.82 -4.17 -4.30
N ALA A 162 5.01 -4.58 -4.72
CA ALA A 162 5.71 -4.02 -5.86
C ALA A 162 4.97 -4.25 -7.19
N VAL A 163 4.37 -5.45 -7.36
CA VAL A 163 3.53 -5.78 -8.52
C VAL A 163 2.24 -4.95 -8.49
N LYS A 164 1.51 -4.93 -7.37
CA LYS A 164 0.28 -4.11 -7.23
C LYS A 164 0.55 -2.64 -7.56
N MET A 165 1.64 -2.09 -7.03
CA MET A 165 2.04 -0.72 -7.34
C MET A 165 2.35 -0.47 -8.81
N ALA A 166 2.94 -1.45 -9.49
CA ALA A 166 3.21 -1.35 -10.92
C ALA A 166 1.92 -1.39 -11.74
N MET A 167 0.93 -2.17 -11.32
CA MET A 167 -0.41 -2.18 -11.91
C MET A 167 -1.14 -0.86 -11.66
N ASP A 168 -1.06 -0.31 -10.44
CA ASP A 168 -1.63 1.01 -10.13
C ASP A 168 -1.02 2.12 -11.00
N LEU A 169 0.26 1.99 -11.41
CA LEU A 169 0.91 2.95 -12.31
C LEU A 169 0.28 2.98 -13.72
N GLU A 170 -0.32 1.88 -14.19
CA GLU A 170 -1.00 1.75 -15.49
C GLU A 170 -2.45 2.29 -15.52
N GLU A 171 -2.99 2.77 -14.38
CA GLU A 171 -4.41 3.20 -14.28
C GLU A 171 -5.42 2.08 -14.59
N THR A 172 -5.00 0.81 -14.53
CA THR A 172 -5.89 -0.34 -14.62
C THR A 172 -6.59 -0.51 -13.27
N ALA A 173 -7.90 -0.35 -13.22
CA ALA A 173 -8.68 -0.69 -12.04
C ALA A 173 -8.48 -2.19 -11.74
N GLU A 174 -8.30 -2.56 -10.47
CA GLU A 174 -8.20 -3.97 -10.00
C GLU A 174 -9.33 -4.86 -10.57
N GLU A 175 -10.47 -4.26 -10.93
CA GLU A 175 -11.62 -4.91 -11.56
C GLU A 175 -11.33 -5.51 -12.96
N ALA A 176 -10.50 -4.88 -13.79
CA ALA A 176 -10.22 -5.37 -15.15
C ALA A 176 -9.32 -6.63 -15.15
N VAL A 177 -8.42 -6.73 -14.17
CA VAL A 177 -7.45 -7.85 -14.07
C VAL A 177 -8.13 -9.13 -13.56
N LEU A 178 -9.16 -8.99 -12.72
CA LEU A 178 -9.96 -10.10 -12.22
C LEU A 178 -10.93 -10.65 -13.27
N GLU A 179 -11.43 -9.82 -14.19
CA GLU A 179 -12.37 -10.25 -15.24
C GLU A 179 -11.69 -10.86 -16.49
N GLU A 180 -10.49 -10.40 -16.87
CA GLU A 180 -9.87 -10.76 -18.16
C GLU A 180 -8.71 -11.77 -18.07
N GLY A 181 -8.23 -12.13 -16.88
CA GLY A 181 -7.14 -13.10 -16.72
C GLY A 181 -5.79 -12.63 -17.29
N VAL A 182 -5.58 -11.30 -17.34
CA VAL A 182 -4.35 -10.67 -17.85
C VAL A 182 -3.21 -10.89 -16.85
N ASP A 183 -2.04 -11.30 -17.35
CA ASP A 183 -0.84 -11.48 -16.52
C ASP A 183 -0.36 -10.11 -15.99
N PRO A 184 -0.30 -9.90 -14.66
CA PRO A 184 0.23 -8.67 -14.08
C PRO A 184 1.61 -8.27 -14.60
N ILE A 185 2.46 -9.23 -14.95
CA ILE A 185 3.80 -8.95 -15.49
C ILE A 185 3.73 -8.34 -16.89
N GLU A 186 2.77 -8.77 -17.71
CA GLU A 186 2.56 -8.22 -19.05
C GLU A 186 2.17 -6.73 -18.99
N LEU A 187 1.36 -6.34 -18.01
CA LEU A 187 1.03 -4.94 -17.74
C LEU A 187 2.27 -4.12 -17.38
N VAL A 188 3.12 -4.64 -16.50
CA VAL A 188 4.39 -3.97 -16.14
C VAL A 188 5.29 -3.80 -17.37
N GLU A 189 5.37 -4.80 -18.24
CA GLU A 189 6.16 -4.73 -19.48
C GLU A 189 5.59 -3.72 -20.48
N ASN A 190 4.26 -3.61 -20.59
CA ASN A 190 3.60 -2.60 -21.40
C ASN A 190 3.96 -1.20 -20.90
N HIS A 191 3.90 -0.98 -19.58
CA HIS A 191 4.24 0.30 -18.97
C HIS A 191 5.70 0.70 -19.21
N ILE A 192 6.62 -0.26 -19.09
CA ILE A 192 8.03 -0.05 -19.41
C ILE A 192 8.19 0.43 -20.86
N ARG A 193 7.50 -0.20 -21.81
CA ARG A 193 7.55 0.21 -23.23
C ARG A 193 7.08 1.65 -23.41
N ASP A 194 6.03 2.06 -22.71
CA ASP A 194 5.52 3.43 -22.80
C ASP A 194 6.47 4.45 -22.16
N LEU A 195 7.09 4.14 -21.03
CA LEU A 195 8.12 5.00 -20.44
C LEU A 195 9.36 5.12 -21.35
N MET A 196 9.72 4.07 -22.07
CA MET A 196 10.81 4.12 -23.05
C MET A 196 10.46 5.02 -24.25
N LYS A 197 9.21 5.00 -24.73
CA LYS A 197 8.73 5.96 -25.74
C LYS A 197 8.81 7.40 -25.22
N GLN A 198 8.26 7.67 -24.02
CA GLN A 198 8.31 8.99 -23.39
C GLN A 198 9.75 9.50 -23.23
N ARG A 199 10.69 8.63 -22.82
CA ARG A 199 12.11 9.00 -22.73
C ARG A 199 12.70 9.41 -24.08
N SER A 200 12.27 8.75 -25.15
CA SER A 200 12.75 9.03 -26.51
C SER A 200 12.16 10.32 -27.07
N GLU A 201 10.88 10.59 -26.78
CA GLU A 201 10.21 11.86 -27.06
C GLU A 201 10.90 13.03 -26.36
N TRP A 202 11.20 12.89 -25.06
CA TRP A 202 11.95 13.91 -24.32
C TRP A 202 13.34 14.15 -24.91
N ALA A 203 14.07 13.10 -25.28
CA ALA A 203 15.39 13.23 -25.89
C ALA A 203 15.33 13.99 -27.22
N SER A 204 14.34 13.69 -28.07
CA SER A 204 14.14 14.41 -29.33
C SER A 204 13.84 15.89 -29.08
N ARG A 205 12.90 16.18 -28.17
CA ARG A 205 12.53 17.56 -27.89
C ARG A 205 13.64 18.37 -27.24
N ILE A 206 14.48 17.75 -26.40
CA ILE A 206 15.65 18.43 -25.84
C ILE A 206 16.61 18.85 -26.95
N ASP A 207 16.87 17.97 -27.93
CA ASP A 207 17.74 18.29 -29.07
C ASP A 207 17.15 19.41 -29.95
N ASP A 208 15.83 19.39 -30.20
CA ASP A 208 15.13 20.44 -30.94
C ASP A 208 15.20 21.80 -30.21
N MET A 209 14.89 21.83 -28.91
CA MET A 209 14.92 23.05 -28.10
C MET A 209 16.35 23.62 -27.96
N GLN A 210 17.38 22.77 -27.90
CA GLN A 210 18.77 23.20 -27.91
C GLN A 210 19.14 23.89 -29.23
N LYS A 211 18.67 23.37 -30.37
CA LYS A 211 18.87 24.00 -31.69
C LYS A 211 18.12 25.31 -31.83
N GLU A 212 16.96 25.42 -31.21
CA GLU A 212 16.13 26.63 -31.19
C GLU A 212 16.64 27.70 -30.21
N GLY A 213 17.68 27.40 -29.43
CA GLY A 213 18.30 28.36 -28.51
C GLY A 213 17.50 28.58 -27.22
N ALA A 214 16.78 27.55 -26.75
CA ALA A 214 16.05 27.58 -25.49
C ALA A 214 16.97 27.88 -24.29
N SER A 215 16.38 28.41 -23.21
CA SER A 215 17.11 28.67 -21.98
C SER A 215 17.66 27.38 -21.36
N GLU A 216 18.84 27.48 -20.73
CA GLU A 216 19.49 26.35 -20.07
C GLU A 216 18.59 25.75 -18.97
N GLU A 217 17.83 26.60 -18.27
CA GLU A 217 16.88 26.18 -17.23
C GLU A 217 15.73 25.32 -17.78
N LEU A 218 15.20 25.67 -18.96
CA LEU A 218 14.15 24.89 -19.63
C LEU A 218 14.69 23.53 -20.08
N ILE A 219 15.89 23.51 -20.67
CA ILE A 219 16.55 22.26 -21.07
C ILE A 219 16.79 21.35 -19.86
N GLU A 220 17.27 21.90 -18.76
CA GLU A 220 17.52 21.13 -17.53
C GLU A 220 16.23 20.56 -16.93
N LEU A 221 15.13 21.31 -16.98
CA LEU A 221 13.81 20.80 -16.56
C LEU A 221 13.36 19.62 -17.44
N MET A 222 13.55 19.70 -18.76
CA MET A 222 13.23 18.59 -19.68
C MET A 222 14.13 17.37 -19.42
N GLU A 223 15.41 17.59 -19.13
CA GLU A 223 16.34 16.53 -18.71
C GLU A 223 15.89 15.84 -17.42
N HIS A 224 15.32 16.58 -16.47
CA HIS A 224 14.75 16.01 -15.25
C HIS A 224 13.55 15.10 -15.55
N TYR A 225 12.63 15.49 -16.45
CA TYR A 225 11.53 14.62 -16.87
C TYR A 225 12.02 13.36 -17.59
N LYS A 226 13.05 13.48 -18.44
CA LYS A 226 13.70 12.32 -19.08
C LYS A 226 14.30 11.37 -18.04
N LEU A 227 14.96 11.92 -17.01
CA LEU A 227 15.54 11.14 -15.92
C LEU A 227 14.46 10.46 -15.06
N LEU A 228 13.32 11.12 -14.85
CA LEU A 228 12.19 10.55 -14.12
C LEU A 228 11.67 9.30 -14.82
N ALA A 229 11.38 9.38 -16.12
CA ALA A 229 10.95 8.21 -16.91
C ALA A 229 11.98 7.07 -16.86
N ARG A 230 13.29 7.40 -16.86
CA ARG A 230 14.35 6.40 -16.71
C ARG A 230 14.33 5.72 -15.33
N LEU A 231 14.16 6.47 -14.24
CA LEU A 231 14.14 5.90 -12.89
C LEU A 231 12.90 5.03 -12.67
N GLU A 232 11.73 5.46 -13.16
CA GLU A 232 10.51 4.64 -13.17
C GLU A 232 10.73 3.34 -13.96
N THR A 233 11.33 3.43 -15.15
CA THR A 233 11.69 2.24 -15.95
C THR A 233 12.59 1.28 -15.17
N VAL A 234 13.66 1.79 -14.54
CA VAL A 234 14.58 0.98 -13.73
C VAL A 234 13.83 0.30 -12.60
N PHE A 235 12.94 1.01 -11.92
CA PHE A 235 12.14 0.47 -10.83
C PHE A 235 11.29 -0.72 -11.32
N LEU A 236 10.56 -0.57 -12.42
CA LEU A 236 9.69 -1.60 -12.97
C LEU A 236 10.45 -2.83 -13.46
N PHE A 237 11.64 -2.65 -14.04
CA PHE A 237 12.52 -3.78 -14.35
C PHE A 237 12.90 -4.58 -13.10
N GLN A 238 13.09 -3.91 -11.95
CA GLN A 238 13.34 -4.60 -10.69
C GLN A 238 12.10 -5.30 -10.16
N VAL A 239 10.88 -4.79 -10.42
CA VAL A 239 9.63 -5.50 -10.11
C VAL A 239 9.58 -6.84 -10.86
N ILE A 240 9.89 -6.85 -12.16
CA ILE A 240 9.96 -8.08 -12.97
C ILE A 240 11.08 -9.00 -12.47
N THR A 241 12.26 -8.45 -12.19
CA THR A 241 13.39 -9.25 -11.70
C THR A 241 13.06 -9.90 -10.35
N LEU A 242 12.42 -9.17 -9.45
CA LEU A 242 11.94 -9.66 -8.17
C LEU A 242 10.85 -10.73 -8.35
N SER A 243 9.99 -10.58 -9.37
CA SER A 243 8.94 -11.56 -9.65
C SER A 243 9.50 -12.91 -10.13
N GLN A 244 10.68 -12.90 -10.75
CA GLN A 244 11.36 -14.08 -11.27
C GLN A 244 12.49 -14.59 -10.38
N ALA A 245 12.85 -13.87 -9.31
CA ALA A 245 13.96 -14.22 -8.44
C ALA A 245 13.71 -15.56 -7.70
N PRO A 246 14.62 -16.55 -7.83
CA PRO A 246 14.46 -17.85 -7.18
C PRO A 246 14.99 -17.92 -5.74
N ASP A 247 15.77 -16.92 -5.30
CA ASP A 247 16.49 -16.91 -4.01
C ASP A 247 16.22 -15.61 -3.22
N GLN A 248 16.02 -15.75 -1.90
CA GLN A 248 15.75 -14.67 -0.94
C GLN A 248 16.87 -13.63 -0.84
N VAL A 249 18.13 -14.04 -0.87
CA VAL A 249 19.26 -13.10 -0.72
C VAL A 249 19.27 -12.13 -1.89
N VAL A 250 18.93 -12.63 -3.08
CA VAL A 250 18.76 -11.85 -4.29
C VAL A 250 17.54 -10.92 -4.16
N SER A 251 16.41 -11.42 -3.65
CA SER A 251 15.22 -10.60 -3.41
C SER A 251 15.49 -9.42 -2.47
N LEU A 252 16.11 -9.62 -1.31
CA LEU A 252 16.40 -8.53 -0.37
C LEU A 252 17.37 -7.49 -0.95
N GLY A 253 18.36 -7.92 -1.73
CA GLY A 253 19.26 -7.02 -2.45
C GLY A 253 18.51 -6.15 -3.46
N ILE A 254 17.63 -6.77 -4.26
CA ILE A 254 16.76 -6.07 -5.23
C ILE A 254 15.86 -5.06 -4.51
N LEU A 255 15.25 -5.45 -3.38
CA LEU A 255 14.38 -4.58 -2.61
C LEU A 255 15.10 -3.35 -2.04
N LYS A 256 16.29 -3.52 -1.48
CA LYS A 256 17.11 -2.39 -1.00
C LYS A 256 17.41 -1.42 -2.14
N PHE A 257 17.76 -1.94 -3.31
CA PHE A 257 17.99 -1.12 -4.50
C PHE A 257 16.70 -0.41 -4.95
N MET A 258 15.54 -1.09 -4.93
CA MET A 258 14.25 -0.48 -5.25
C MET A 258 13.88 0.67 -4.30
N VAL A 259 14.16 0.55 -2.99
CA VAL A 259 13.99 1.65 -2.01
C VAL A 259 14.85 2.86 -2.39
N GLU A 260 16.11 2.63 -2.77
CA GLU A 260 17.01 3.71 -3.18
C GLU A 260 16.52 4.41 -4.45
N VAL A 261 16.06 3.64 -5.44
CA VAL A 261 15.47 4.18 -6.68
C VAL A 261 14.21 4.98 -6.37
N ALA A 262 13.32 4.45 -5.53
CA ALA A 262 12.12 5.16 -5.08
C ALA A 262 12.45 6.49 -4.40
N GLY A 263 13.47 6.49 -3.54
CA GLY A 263 13.99 7.70 -2.90
C GLY A 263 14.48 8.75 -3.90
N ARG A 264 15.14 8.31 -4.98
CA ARG A 264 15.59 9.19 -6.06
C ARG A 264 14.42 9.74 -6.86
N VAL A 265 13.39 8.94 -7.15
CA VAL A 265 12.18 9.37 -7.85
C VAL A 265 11.48 10.49 -7.07
N VAL A 266 11.28 10.32 -5.76
CA VAL A 266 10.63 11.35 -4.93
C VAL A 266 11.45 12.65 -4.89
N ARG A 267 12.78 12.57 -4.73
CA ARG A 267 13.64 13.76 -4.78
C ARG A 267 13.55 14.48 -6.13
N LEU A 268 13.65 13.73 -7.23
CA LEU A 268 13.57 14.30 -8.56
C LEU A 268 12.21 14.95 -8.85
N ASN A 269 11.11 14.36 -8.36
CA ASN A 269 9.78 14.98 -8.47
C ASN A 269 9.71 16.34 -7.78
N ASN A 270 10.33 16.48 -6.60
CA ASN A 270 10.42 17.76 -5.90
C ASN A 270 11.26 18.78 -6.69
N GLU A 271 12.41 18.37 -7.24
CA GLU A 271 13.26 19.22 -8.07
C GLU A 271 12.53 19.69 -9.34
N ILE A 272 11.80 18.80 -10.02
CA ILE A 272 10.95 19.15 -11.16
C ILE A 272 9.89 20.17 -10.76
N ARG A 273 9.24 19.99 -9.60
CA ARG A 273 8.23 20.93 -9.10
C ARG A 273 8.82 22.32 -8.88
N GLU A 274 9.93 22.42 -8.17
CA GLU A 274 10.61 23.68 -7.90
C GLU A 274 11.08 24.38 -9.18
N LYS A 275 11.69 23.63 -10.12
CA LYS A 275 12.14 24.19 -11.41
C LYS A 275 10.97 24.59 -12.31
N SER A 276 9.89 23.81 -12.35
CA SER A 276 8.70 24.15 -13.15
C SER A 276 8.12 25.49 -12.73
N HIS A 277 8.06 25.79 -11.42
CA HIS A 277 7.62 27.10 -10.95
C HIS A 277 8.53 28.24 -11.42
N LYS A 278 9.86 28.06 -11.34
CA LYS A 278 10.82 29.06 -11.80
C LYS A 278 10.75 29.32 -13.32
N VAL A 279 10.68 28.26 -14.12
CA VAL A 279 10.64 28.39 -15.59
C VAL A 279 9.35 29.05 -16.08
N VAL A 280 8.21 28.77 -15.43
CA VAL A 280 6.91 29.42 -15.74
C VAL A 280 6.89 30.90 -15.38
N GLU A 281 7.60 31.31 -14.33
CA GLU A 281 7.69 32.72 -13.92
C GLU A 281 8.66 33.56 -14.77
N THR A 282 9.63 32.91 -15.41
CA THR A 282 10.80 33.60 -16.01
C THR A 282 10.82 33.59 -17.54
N ASP A 283 10.20 32.60 -18.20
CA ASP A 283 10.29 32.42 -19.65
C ASP A 283 8.94 32.26 -20.35
N GLY A 284 8.85 32.80 -21.59
CA GLY A 284 7.77 32.52 -22.52
C GLY A 284 7.89 31.11 -23.11
N ILE A 285 7.49 30.10 -22.34
CA ILE A 285 7.50 28.69 -22.74
C ILE A 285 6.62 28.54 -24.01
N PRO A 286 7.09 27.89 -25.09
CA PRO A 286 6.25 27.60 -26.24
C PRO A 286 5.01 26.78 -25.86
N ASP A 287 3.84 27.10 -26.42
CA ASP A 287 2.56 26.47 -26.09
C ASP A 287 2.61 24.92 -26.14
N GLN A 288 3.36 24.37 -27.10
CA GLN A 288 3.53 22.92 -27.27
C GLN A 288 4.35 22.25 -26.15
N VAL A 289 5.23 23.00 -25.48
CA VAL A 289 6.03 22.55 -24.34
C VAL A 289 5.24 22.72 -23.05
N GLN A 290 4.46 23.80 -22.95
CA GLN A 290 3.59 24.05 -21.80
C GLN A 290 2.50 22.98 -21.67
N GLN A 291 1.80 22.62 -22.76
CA GLN A 291 0.83 21.52 -22.75
C GLN A 291 1.45 20.19 -22.32
N LEU A 292 2.69 19.94 -22.75
CA LEU A 292 3.39 18.72 -22.40
C LEU A 292 3.75 18.70 -20.90
N PHE A 293 4.17 19.83 -20.32
CA PHE A 293 4.36 19.94 -18.87
C PHE A 293 3.07 19.79 -18.07
N GLU A 294 1.93 20.27 -18.56
CA GLU A 294 0.64 20.08 -17.89
C GLU A 294 0.26 18.59 -17.82
N ILE A 295 0.34 17.88 -18.96
CA ILE A 295 0.07 16.44 -19.03
C ILE A 295 1.01 15.67 -18.08
N HIS A 296 2.30 15.99 -18.12
CA HIS A 296 3.28 15.30 -17.27
C HIS A 296 3.22 15.72 -15.80
N SER A 297 2.73 16.92 -15.46
CA SER A 297 2.59 17.39 -14.09
C SER A 297 1.58 16.57 -13.30
N ASP A 298 0.46 16.19 -13.91
CA ASP A 298 -0.55 15.37 -13.23
C ASP A 298 -0.07 13.92 -13.08
N LYS A 299 0.57 13.36 -14.11
CA LYS A 299 1.26 12.05 -14.00
C LYS A 299 2.32 12.09 -12.90
N ARG A 300 3.12 13.15 -12.83
CA ARG A 300 4.17 13.37 -11.82
C ARG A 300 3.61 13.38 -10.41
N LYS A 301 2.52 14.10 -10.14
CA LYS A 301 1.88 14.12 -8.79
C LYS A 301 1.44 12.73 -8.36
N ARG A 302 0.88 11.94 -9.30
CA ARG A 302 0.50 10.54 -9.04
C ARG A 302 1.72 9.68 -8.73
N THR A 303 2.78 9.78 -9.55
CA THR A 303 4.07 9.12 -9.29
C THR A 303 4.62 9.50 -7.92
N GLU A 304 4.69 10.79 -7.58
CA GLU A 304 5.20 11.29 -6.30
C GLU A 304 4.46 10.68 -5.11
N HIS A 305 3.12 10.68 -5.16
CA HIS A 305 2.30 10.06 -4.11
C HIS A 305 2.57 8.57 -3.97
N ARG A 306 2.58 7.83 -5.09
CA ARG A 306 2.82 6.38 -5.13
C ARG A 306 4.19 6.00 -4.57
N PHE A 307 5.25 6.63 -5.07
CA PHE A 307 6.62 6.35 -4.60
C PHE A 307 6.85 6.81 -3.15
N SER A 308 6.15 7.84 -2.67
CA SER A 308 6.19 8.24 -1.26
C SER A 308 5.52 7.20 -0.36
N ASN A 309 4.37 6.65 -0.77
CA ASN A 309 3.70 5.57 -0.05
C ASN A 309 4.57 4.31 -0.03
N LEU A 310 5.23 3.97 -1.14
CA LEU A 310 6.19 2.86 -1.20
C LEU A 310 7.34 3.06 -0.22
N LEU A 311 7.97 4.24 -0.24
CA LEU A 311 9.08 4.52 0.68
C LEU A 311 8.64 4.37 2.12
N ARG A 312 7.45 4.84 2.46
CA ARG A 312 6.89 4.66 3.80
C ARG A 312 6.70 3.18 4.12
N ALA A 313 6.06 2.42 3.23
CA ALA A 313 5.83 0.99 3.41
C ALA A 313 7.13 0.17 3.53
N LEU A 314 8.14 0.47 2.72
CA LEU A 314 9.42 -0.23 2.71
C LEU A 314 10.40 0.26 3.79
N SER A 315 10.30 1.51 4.24
CA SER A 315 11.14 2.06 5.30
C SER A 315 10.87 1.42 6.67
N GLN A 316 9.64 0.97 6.89
CA GLN A 316 9.25 0.21 8.10
C GLN A 316 9.86 -1.19 8.15
N ILE A 317 10.36 -1.71 7.02
CA ILE A 317 11.03 -3.03 6.93
C ILE A 317 12.53 -2.90 7.28
N ARG A 318 13.05 -1.69 7.47
CA ARG A 318 14.49 -1.43 7.68
C ARG A 318 14.97 -1.59 9.14
N THR A 319 14.19 -2.25 9.99
CA THR A 319 14.50 -2.59 11.40
C THR A 319 14.19 -4.05 11.68
#